data_AF-A0A318I0H3-F1
#
_entry.id   AF-A0A318I0H3-F1
#
_cell.length_a   1.000
_cell.length_b   1.000
_cell.length_c   1.000
_cell.angle_alpha   90.00
_cell.angle_beta   90.00
_cell.angle_gamma   90.00
#
_symmetry.space_group_name_H-M   'P 1'
#
loop_
_entity.id
_entity.type
_entity.pdbx_description
1 polymer ?
#
loop_
_entity_poly.entity_id
_entity_poly.type
_entity_poly.pdbx_seq_one_letter_code
_entity_poly.pdbx_strand_id
1 'polypeptide(L)'
;MANLSIKVGQRGSARPMLYVGVAVAIATWSTAVLLFAINIVPIDVYWLSYYAVDYTFGFVRRGLAGELVGLVPGHYFDAALGLRWLSTAIYLCALGLVAGVVLFGRRRCERRLMVAMLIPLLPFGIPFAAYSARPDLFGAAALAVFAVALPLTRSRAAALTYCLAYGSIIAILTLVHEAIGLQFALGAVLAIVVLGDKLGAARRRGVLLAVAPGIVTALVVAGFGRHDVAPQLCSAVPHHTMPNPLAAITSLPTLAQYVFGAHQSQTDYHDWVCRNIMPIYDYGVVDAIRIVGNVGLVGLTASLVFGALAFAGTMYGMSGVSGVPVRAFVDQLRGSMAWVAAGLLLIVPVFLTGFDWTRWLIIVAFDVAIVFTVFAARRPEIDQPPTSNQLRLFLFLVLVLVLIPIGTVPGFGGPRMI
;
A
#
# COMPACT_ATOMS: atom_id res chain seq x y z
N MET A 1 -33.56 60.07 -10.30
CA MET A 1 -33.89 58.70 -9.86
C MET A 1 -32.72 57.80 -10.23
N ALA A 2 -31.87 57.49 -9.26
CA ALA A 2 -30.71 56.62 -9.43
C ALA A 2 -31.14 55.19 -9.10
N ASN A 3 -31.10 54.29 -10.09
CA ASN A 3 -31.31 52.87 -9.86
C ASN A 3 -30.04 52.27 -9.25
N LEU A 4 -30.16 51.85 -7.99
CA LEU A 4 -29.18 51.07 -7.24
C LEU A 4 -28.88 49.76 -7.98
N SER A 5 -27.73 49.71 -8.64
CA SER A 5 -27.08 48.46 -9.04
C SER A 5 -26.55 47.78 -7.78
N ILE A 6 -27.30 46.79 -7.29
CA ILE A 6 -26.84 45.89 -6.23
C ILE A 6 -25.66 45.10 -6.79
N LYS A 7 -24.45 45.51 -6.40
CA LYS A 7 -23.22 44.73 -6.49
C LYS A 7 -23.48 43.35 -5.90
N VAL A 8 -23.54 42.32 -6.76
CA VAL A 8 -23.43 40.92 -6.35
C VAL A 8 -22.05 40.76 -5.69
N GLY A 9 -22.04 40.72 -4.36
CA GLY A 9 -20.85 40.64 -3.55
C GLY A 9 -20.06 39.35 -3.78
N GLN A 10 -18.76 39.52 -4.02
CA GLN A 10 -17.63 38.74 -3.48
C GLN A 10 -17.94 37.33 -2.93
N ARG A 11 -18.34 36.38 -3.80
CA ARG A 11 -18.25 34.93 -3.50
C ARG A 11 -16.96 34.27 -4.02
N GLY A 12 -16.01 35.06 -4.52
CA GLY A 12 -14.78 34.55 -5.15
C GLY A 12 -13.62 34.21 -4.19
N SER A 13 -13.61 34.73 -2.95
CA SER A 13 -12.46 34.59 -2.03
C SER A 13 -12.55 33.39 -1.06
N ALA A 14 -13.76 32.93 -0.73
CA ALA A 14 -13.95 31.91 0.31
C ALA A 14 -13.54 30.48 -0.13
N ARG A 15 -13.69 30.13 -1.41
CA ARG A 15 -13.39 28.78 -1.91
C ARG A 15 -11.89 28.47 -1.97
N PRO A 16 -11.02 29.36 -2.49
CA PRO A 16 -9.58 29.16 -2.41
C PRO A 16 -9.08 28.99 -0.97
N MET A 17 -9.58 29.82 -0.05
CA MET A 17 -9.22 29.74 1.37
C MET A 17 -9.67 28.42 2.02
N LEU A 18 -10.84 27.90 1.66
CA LEU A 18 -11.30 26.59 2.13
C LEU A 18 -10.32 25.48 1.73
N TYR A 19 -9.92 25.41 0.46
CA TYR A 19 -9.01 24.36 0.00
C TYR A 19 -7.61 24.48 0.61
N VAL A 20 -7.11 25.71 0.81
CA VAL A 20 -5.86 25.94 1.55
C VAL A 20 -6.00 25.44 2.99
N GLY A 21 -7.09 25.79 3.67
CA GLY A 21 -7.36 25.31 5.04
C GLY A 21 -7.43 23.79 5.14
N VAL A 22 -8.11 23.14 4.19
CA VAL A 22 -8.17 21.66 4.12
C VAL A 22 -6.78 21.06 3.85
N ALA A 23 -6.02 21.61 2.90
CA ALA A 23 -4.68 21.14 2.60
C ALA A 23 -3.73 21.27 3.80
N VAL A 24 -3.77 22.40 4.51
CA VAL A 24 -3.02 22.62 5.75
C VAL A 24 -3.44 21.62 6.82
N ALA A 25 -4.75 21.44 7.04
CA ALA A 25 -5.25 20.48 8.03
C ALA A 25 -4.80 19.04 7.72
N ILE A 26 -4.86 18.62 6.46
CA ILE A 26 -4.39 17.30 6.01
C ILE A 26 -2.88 17.17 6.23
N ALA A 27 -2.10 18.20 5.90
CA ALA A 27 -0.66 18.18 6.10
C ALA A 27 -0.31 18.08 7.60
N THR A 28 -0.94 18.90 8.46
CA THR A 28 -0.77 18.86 9.91
C THR A 28 -1.16 17.49 10.48
N TRP A 29 -2.31 16.95 10.07
CA TRP A 29 -2.74 15.61 10.49
C TRP A 29 -1.76 14.52 10.04
N SER A 30 -1.26 14.60 8.80
CA SER A 30 -0.29 13.64 8.26
C SER A 30 1.02 13.65 9.05
N THR A 31 1.52 14.85 9.37
CA THR A 31 2.67 15.02 10.26
C THR A 31 2.40 14.45 11.64
N ALA A 32 1.23 14.70 12.22
CA ALA A 32 0.86 14.14 13.51
C ALA A 32 0.82 12.60 13.49
N VAL A 33 0.27 11.99 12.44
CA VAL A 33 0.26 10.53 12.25
C VAL A 33 1.68 9.97 12.17
N LEU A 34 2.57 10.60 11.40
CA LEU A 34 3.97 10.17 11.30
C LEU A 34 4.69 10.31 12.64
N LEU A 35 4.53 11.45 13.32
CA LEU A 35 5.12 11.67 14.65
C LEU A 35 4.60 10.66 15.67
N PHE A 36 3.32 10.29 15.61
CA PHE A 36 2.74 9.27 16.48
C PHE A 36 3.31 7.88 16.18
N ALA A 37 3.43 7.50 14.90
CA ALA A 37 4.03 6.24 14.50
C ALA A 37 5.52 6.14 14.90
N ILE A 38 6.26 7.25 14.89
CA ILE A 38 7.67 7.31 15.26
C ILE A 38 7.84 7.29 16.79
N ASN A 39 7.14 8.18 17.50
CA ASN A 39 7.45 8.46 18.90
C ASN A 39 6.56 7.72 19.90
N ILE A 40 5.36 7.31 19.48
CA ILE A 40 4.35 6.76 20.40
C ILE A 40 4.13 5.27 20.14
N VAL A 41 3.94 4.84 18.89
CA VAL A 41 3.70 3.41 18.59
C VAL A 41 4.78 2.89 17.65
N PRO A 42 6.05 2.81 18.09
CA PRO A 42 7.14 2.24 17.31
C PRO A 42 6.97 0.71 17.23
N ILE A 43 6.42 0.21 16.12
CA ILE A 43 6.25 -1.23 15.86
C ILE A 43 7.55 -1.83 15.24
N ASP A 44 8.70 -1.24 15.54
CA ASP A 44 9.99 -1.59 14.95
C ASP A 44 10.38 -3.04 15.19
N VAL A 45 10.10 -3.57 16.38
CA VAL A 45 10.36 -4.98 16.72
C VAL A 45 9.80 -5.95 15.68
N TYR A 46 8.63 -5.65 15.11
CA TYR A 46 8.03 -6.47 14.05
C TYR A 46 8.56 -6.10 12.66
N TRP A 47 8.72 -4.82 12.35
CA TRP A 47 9.12 -4.40 11.00
C TRP A 47 10.57 -4.73 10.65
N LEU A 48 11.48 -4.63 11.61
CA LEU A 48 12.88 -5.01 11.41
C LEU A 48 13.03 -6.51 11.13
N SER A 49 12.10 -7.34 11.62
CA SER A 49 12.13 -8.79 11.39
C SER A 49 12.05 -9.19 9.92
N TYR A 50 11.52 -8.31 9.05
CA TYR A 50 11.52 -8.53 7.59
C TYR A 50 12.93 -8.55 6.99
N TYR A 51 13.92 -7.98 7.69
CA TYR A 51 15.31 -7.87 7.26
C TYR A 51 16.25 -8.75 8.09
N ALA A 52 15.73 -9.56 9.02
CA ALA A 52 16.54 -10.40 9.91
C ALA A 52 17.18 -11.63 9.24
N VAL A 53 16.77 -11.95 8.02
CA VAL A 53 17.16 -13.19 7.33
C VAL A 53 17.87 -12.86 6.03
N ASP A 54 19.05 -13.42 5.85
CA ASP A 54 19.90 -13.33 4.66
C ASP A 54 20.12 -14.72 4.00
N TYR A 55 21.00 -14.82 3.01
CA TYR A 55 21.30 -16.10 2.35
C TYR A 55 22.49 -16.86 2.94
N THR A 56 23.01 -16.47 4.12
CA THR A 56 24.18 -17.10 4.76
C THR A 56 23.96 -18.61 4.96
N PHE A 57 22.73 -19.03 5.27
CA PHE A 57 22.37 -20.45 5.47
C PHE A 57 21.70 -21.10 4.26
N GLY A 58 21.79 -20.46 3.09
CA GLY A 58 21.25 -20.93 1.82
C GLY A 58 20.09 -20.09 1.30
N PHE A 59 19.52 -20.50 0.17
CA PHE A 59 18.40 -19.78 -0.45
C PHE A 59 17.12 -19.90 0.39
N VAL A 60 16.66 -18.79 0.97
CA VAL A 60 15.53 -18.74 1.89
C VAL A 60 14.61 -17.55 1.55
N ARG A 61 13.31 -17.65 1.87
CA ARG A 61 12.38 -16.53 1.67
C ARG A 61 12.90 -15.26 2.35
N ARG A 62 12.71 -14.10 1.70
CA ARG A 62 13.18 -12.79 2.17
C ARG A 62 14.69 -12.63 2.32
N GLY A 63 15.51 -13.60 1.90
CA GLY A 63 16.96 -13.52 2.08
C GLY A 63 17.59 -12.28 1.47
N LEU A 64 17.08 -11.78 0.33
CA LEU A 64 17.60 -10.54 -0.25
C LEU A 64 17.38 -9.31 0.66
N ALA A 65 16.35 -9.32 1.51
CA ALA A 65 16.14 -8.24 2.48
C ALA A 65 17.27 -8.17 3.51
N GLY A 66 17.74 -9.32 4.03
CA GLY A 66 18.89 -9.39 4.92
C GLY A 66 20.20 -9.06 4.23
N GLU A 67 20.39 -9.50 2.98
CA GLU A 67 21.59 -9.12 2.18
C GLU A 67 21.73 -7.59 2.05
N LEU A 68 20.62 -6.87 1.89
CA LEU A 68 20.63 -5.40 1.84
C LEU A 68 21.09 -4.77 3.16
N VAL A 69 20.75 -5.38 4.29
CA VAL A 69 21.27 -4.96 5.60
C VAL A 69 22.74 -5.34 5.76
N GLY A 70 23.15 -6.50 5.24
CA GLY A 70 24.53 -6.97 5.22
C GLY A 70 25.52 -6.06 4.47
N LEU A 71 25.03 -5.14 3.63
CA LEU A 71 25.85 -4.09 3.00
C LEU A 71 26.45 -3.09 4.01
N VAL A 72 25.94 -3.04 5.24
CA VAL A 72 26.47 -2.21 6.33
C VAL A 72 26.83 -3.10 7.54
N PRO A 73 28.00 -3.77 7.51
CA PRO A 73 28.37 -4.74 8.53
C PRO A 73 28.39 -4.14 9.94
N GLY A 74 27.85 -4.87 10.92
CA GLY A 74 27.81 -4.45 12.33
C GLY A 74 26.72 -3.44 12.69
N HIS A 75 25.93 -2.95 11.72
CA HIS A 75 24.91 -1.92 11.92
C HIS A 75 23.50 -2.40 11.56
N TYR A 76 23.13 -3.60 11.98
CA TYR A 76 21.85 -4.22 11.65
C TYR A 76 20.64 -3.31 11.91
N PHE A 77 20.53 -2.74 13.12
CA PHE A 77 19.38 -1.93 13.52
C PHE A 77 19.29 -0.62 12.75
N ASP A 78 20.40 0.08 12.55
CA ASP A 78 20.43 1.33 11.79
C ASP A 78 20.08 1.09 10.32
N ALA A 79 20.64 0.05 9.72
CA ALA A 79 20.38 -0.31 8.33
C ALA A 79 18.93 -0.78 8.13
N ALA A 80 18.41 -1.66 8.99
CA ALA A 80 17.04 -2.15 8.90
C ALA A 80 16.00 -1.03 9.18
N LEU A 81 16.26 -0.15 10.14
CA LEU A 81 15.44 1.04 10.39
C LEU A 81 15.50 2.02 9.21
N GLY A 82 16.69 2.21 8.62
CA GLY A 82 16.89 2.99 7.40
C GLY A 82 16.06 2.44 6.24
N LEU A 83 16.13 1.13 5.98
CA LEU A 83 15.34 0.45 4.93
C LEU A 83 13.83 0.53 5.18
N ARG A 84 13.39 0.37 6.44
CA ARG A 84 12.00 0.58 6.86
C ARG A 84 11.51 1.96 6.40
N TRP A 85 12.18 3.04 6.81
CA TRP A 85 11.72 4.39 6.48
C TRP A 85 11.98 4.79 5.03
N LEU A 86 13.00 4.21 4.38
CA LEU A 86 13.22 4.36 2.95
C LEU A 86 12.04 3.81 2.15
N SER A 87 11.49 2.65 2.53
CA SER A 87 10.31 2.09 1.88
C SER A 87 9.10 3.02 1.98
N THR A 88 8.86 3.58 3.17
CA THR A 88 7.82 4.60 3.40
C THR A 88 8.06 5.85 2.55
N ALA A 89 9.28 6.38 2.53
CA ALA A 89 9.60 7.59 1.78
C ALA A 89 9.42 7.40 0.27
N ILE A 90 9.94 6.30 -0.30
CA ILE A 90 9.79 6.00 -1.73
C ILE A 90 8.31 5.84 -2.09
N TYR A 91 7.54 5.15 -1.24
CA TYR A 91 6.10 4.99 -1.44
C TYR A 91 5.33 6.31 -1.40
N LEU A 92 5.59 7.17 -0.41
CA LEU A 92 4.95 8.48 -0.33
C LEU A 92 5.35 9.40 -1.50
N CYS A 93 6.59 9.33 -1.97
CA CYS A 93 7.02 10.01 -3.19
C CYS A 93 6.25 9.51 -4.42
N ALA A 94 6.01 8.20 -4.53
CA ALA A 94 5.22 7.63 -5.63
C ALA A 94 3.73 8.04 -5.57
N LEU A 95 3.13 8.11 -4.37
CA LEU A 95 1.80 8.69 -4.19
C LEU A 95 1.77 10.19 -4.54
N GLY A 96 2.82 10.93 -4.15
CA GLY A 96 3.02 12.32 -4.53
C GLY A 96 3.12 12.52 -6.04
N LEU A 97 3.78 11.61 -6.75
CA LEU A 97 3.81 11.58 -8.21
C LEU A 97 2.40 11.40 -8.81
N VAL A 98 1.61 10.46 -8.29
CA VAL A 98 0.22 10.26 -8.73
C VAL A 98 -0.62 11.52 -8.48
N ALA A 99 -0.50 12.13 -7.29
CA ALA A 99 -1.16 13.39 -6.97
C ALA A 99 -0.72 14.52 -7.92
N GLY A 100 0.57 14.59 -8.24
CA GLY A 100 1.14 15.53 -9.20
C GLY A 100 0.54 15.38 -10.60
N VAL A 101 0.40 14.15 -11.11
CA VAL A 101 -0.26 13.88 -12.40
C VAL A 101 -1.72 14.36 -12.40
N VAL A 102 -2.43 14.18 -11.29
CA VAL A 102 -3.80 14.69 -11.14
C VAL A 102 -3.83 16.22 -11.18
N LEU A 103 -2.96 16.88 -10.41
CA LEU A 103 -2.91 18.34 -10.25
C LEU A 103 -2.41 19.10 -11.48
N PHE A 104 -1.32 18.62 -12.08
CA PHE A 104 -0.61 19.27 -13.18
C PHE A 104 -1.01 18.72 -14.55
N GLY A 105 -2.19 18.10 -14.64
CA GLY A 105 -2.82 17.75 -15.91
C GLY A 105 -3.15 18.98 -16.77
N ARG A 106 -4.00 18.80 -17.77
CA ARG A 106 -4.26 19.81 -18.82
C ARG A 106 -4.73 21.17 -18.27
N ARG A 107 -5.53 21.18 -17.20
CA ARG A 107 -6.05 22.39 -16.56
C ARG A 107 -6.15 22.17 -15.05
N ARG A 108 -5.77 23.16 -14.24
CA ARG A 108 -6.05 23.14 -12.81
C ARG A 108 -7.55 23.39 -12.60
N CYS A 109 -8.21 22.53 -11.83
CA CYS A 109 -9.61 22.66 -11.46
C CYS A 109 -9.83 22.19 -10.02
N GLU A 110 -10.96 22.60 -9.43
CA GLU A 110 -11.31 22.23 -8.04
C GLU A 110 -11.37 20.71 -7.85
N ARG A 111 -11.94 19.94 -8.79
CA ARG A 111 -12.01 18.47 -8.69
C ARG A 111 -10.63 17.81 -8.63
N ARG A 112 -9.68 18.23 -9.47
CA ARG A 112 -8.29 17.72 -9.44
C ARG A 112 -7.63 17.99 -8.08
N LEU A 113 -7.87 19.18 -7.52
CA LEU A 113 -7.36 19.53 -6.20
C LEU A 113 -7.98 18.63 -5.11
N MET A 114 -9.30 18.44 -5.13
CA MET A 114 -10.02 17.56 -4.20
C MET A 114 -9.51 16.11 -4.27
N VAL A 115 -9.35 15.55 -5.48
CA VAL A 115 -8.82 14.20 -5.68
C VAL A 115 -7.39 14.09 -5.12
N ALA A 116 -6.52 15.05 -5.44
CA ALA A 116 -5.14 15.04 -4.97
C ALA A 116 -5.03 15.13 -3.45
N MET A 117 -5.89 15.93 -2.81
CA MET A 117 -5.96 16.04 -1.35
C MET A 117 -6.49 14.78 -0.67
N LEU A 118 -7.29 13.96 -1.35
CA LEU A 118 -7.77 12.69 -0.78
C LEU A 118 -6.70 11.59 -0.75
N ILE A 119 -5.78 11.55 -1.72
CA ILE A 119 -4.74 10.52 -1.83
C ILE A 119 -4.02 10.21 -0.50
N PRO A 120 -3.49 11.20 0.26
CA PRO A 120 -2.83 10.92 1.53
C PRO A 120 -3.74 10.34 2.62
N LEU A 121 -5.05 10.51 2.50
CA LEU A 121 -6.05 10.04 3.47
C LEU A 121 -6.65 8.67 3.14
N LEU A 122 -6.46 8.17 1.91
CA LEU A 122 -7.03 6.88 1.49
C LEU A 122 -6.55 5.74 2.40
N PRO A 123 -7.23 4.57 2.41
CA PRO A 123 -6.82 3.44 3.25
C PRO A 123 -5.39 2.94 3.00
N PHE A 124 -4.81 3.24 1.84
CA PHE A 124 -3.41 2.97 1.48
C PHE A 124 -2.52 4.23 1.57
N GLY A 125 -3.00 5.34 2.13
CA GLY A 125 -2.32 6.62 2.20
C GLY A 125 -1.25 6.68 3.31
N ILE A 126 -1.14 7.83 3.97
CA ILE A 126 -0.09 8.08 4.96
C ILE A 126 -0.18 7.17 6.19
N PRO A 127 -1.36 6.88 6.77
CA PRO A 127 -1.45 5.93 7.88
C PRO A 127 -0.90 4.55 7.50
N PHE A 128 -1.24 4.04 6.31
CA PHE A 128 -0.71 2.77 5.83
C PHE A 128 0.81 2.80 5.69
N ALA A 129 1.36 3.86 5.09
CA ALA A 129 2.79 4.01 4.91
C ALA A 129 3.58 4.13 6.22
N ALA A 130 2.99 4.79 7.24
CA ALA A 130 3.62 5.03 8.53
C ALA A 130 3.58 3.78 9.43
N TYR A 131 2.42 3.14 9.48
CA TYR A 131 2.13 2.04 10.40
C TYR A 131 2.37 0.65 9.81
N SER A 132 2.40 0.50 8.49
CA SER A 132 2.72 -0.74 7.76
C SER A 132 3.95 -0.54 6.87
N ALA A 133 5.04 -0.01 7.44
CA ALA A 133 6.31 0.30 6.77
C ALA A 133 7.12 -0.97 6.39
N ARG A 134 6.51 -1.81 5.54
CA ARG A 134 7.01 -3.11 5.11
C ARG A 134 7.65 -3.02 3.72
N PRO A 135 8.46 -4.02 3.32
CA PRO A 135 9.08 -4.03 1.99
C PRO A 135 8.09 -4.04 0.80
N ASP A 136 6.84 -4.46 1.01
CA ASP A 136 5.79 -4.42 -0.03
C ASP A 136 5.47 -2.99 -0.51
N LEU A 137 5.78 -1.96 0.28
CA LEU A 137 5.71 -0.57 -0.14
C LEU A 137 6.61 -0.25 -1.35
N PHE A 138 7.74 -0.93 -1.53
CA PHE A 138 8.55 -0.78 -2.74
C PHE A 138 7.81 -1.29 -3.99
N GLY A 139 7.08 -2.41 -3.85
CA GLY A 139 6.26 -2.96 -4.93
C GLY A 139 5.10 -2.03 -5.30
N ALA A 140 4.45 -1.48 -4.29
CA ALA A 140 3.39 -0.48 -4.47
C ALA A 140 3.93 0.78 -5.18
N ALA A 141 5.09 1.29 -4.75
CA ALA A 141 5.74 2.43 -5.39
C ALA A 141 6.07 2.15 -6.86
N ALA A 142 6.63 0.97 -7.15
CA ALA A 142 6.93 0.55 -8.52
C ALA A 142 5.67 0.51 -9.39
N LEU A 143 4.54 0.01 -8.87
CA LEU A 143 3.27 -0.01 -9.58
C LEU A 143 2.74 1.41 -9.85
N ALA A 144 2.79 2.31 -8.86
CA ALA A 144 2.34 3.69 -9.03
C ALA A 144 3.16 4.42 -10.10
N VAL A 145 4.50 4.28 -10.08
CA VAL A 145 5.39 4.83 -11.12
C VAL A 145 5.07 4.22 -12.48
N PHE A 146 4.90 2.90 -12.56
CA PHE A 146 4.55 2.21 -13.80
C PHE A 146 3.22 2.69 -14.38
N ALA A 147 2.17 2.81 -13.55
CA ALA A 147 0.87 3.32 -13.96
C ALA A 147 0.95 4.76 -14.49
N VAL A 148 1.76 5.62 -13.87
CA VAL A 148 1.99 6.99 -14.34
C VAL A 148 2.80 7.04 -15.64
N ALA A 149 3.84 6.21 -15.76
CA ALA A 149 4.75 6.24 -16.90
C ALA A 149 4.14 5.66 -18.18
N LEU A 150 3.35 4.59 -18.07
CA LEU A 150 2.78 3.88 -19.21
C LEU A 150 1.99 4.76 -20.20
N PRO A 151 1.07 5.65 -19.77
CA PRO A 151 0.34 6.53 -20.70
C PRO A 151 1.22 7.63 -21.32
N LEU A 152 2.43 7.87 -20.81
CA LEU A 152 3.39 8.84 -21.34
C LEU A 152 4.25 8.25 -22.48
N THR A 153 4.18 6.93 -22.68
CA THR A 153 4.96 6.26 -23.73
C THR A 153 4.51 6.71 -25.12
N ARG A 154 5.48 6.93 -26.02
CA ARG A 154 5.22 7.41 -27.39
C ARG A 154 5.14 6.27 -28.41
N SER A 155 5.76 5.12 -28.11
CA SER A 155 5.86 3.98 -29.02
C SER A 155 5.55 2.66 -28.31
N ARG A 156 5.20 1.64 -29.09
CA ARG A 156 4.98 0.27 -28.61
C ARG A 156 6.24 -0.30 -27.93
N ALA A 157 7.41 -0.06 -28.53
CA ALA A 157 8.68 -0.53 -28.00
C ALA A 157 8.95 0.05 -26.61
N ALA A 158 8.78 1.37 -26.44
CA ALA A 158 8.92 2.00 -25.13
C ALA A 158 7.94 1.41 -24.11
N ALA A 159 6.66 1.23 -24.47
CA ALA A 159 5.69 0.61 -23.57
C ALA A 159 6.07 -0.81 -23.15
N LEU A 160 6.61 -1.64 -24.06
CA LEU A 160 7.12 -2.96 -23.73
C LEU A 160 8.36 -2.90 -22.83
N THR A 161 9.27 -1.95 -23.06
CA THR A 161 10.43 -1.72 -22.19
C THR A 161 9.99 -1.38 -20.77
N TYR A 162 8.98 -0.51 -20.60
CA TYR A 162 8.42 -0.22 -19.27
C TYR A 162 7.77 -1.45 -18.62
N CYS A 163 7.07 -2.29 -19.39
CA CYS A 163 6.50 -3.53 -18.86
C CYS A 163 7.60 -4.49 -18.38
N LEU A 164 8.65 -4.66 -19.17
CA LEU A 164 9.81 -5.49 -18.80
C LEU A 164 10.55 -4.93 -17.58
N ALA A 165 10.82 -3.61 -17.55
CA ALA A 165 11.49 -2.97 -16.43
C ALA A 165 10.69 -3.12 -15.13
N TYR A 166 9.37 -2.90 -15.18
CA TYR A 166 8.50 -3.15 -14.04
C TYR A 166 8.54 -4.62 -13.60
N GLY A 167 8.39 -5.57 -14.53
CA GLY A 167 8.45 -7.00 -14.22
C GLY A 167 9.77 -7.41 -13.57
N SER A 168 10.90 -6.93 -14.08
CA SER A 168 12.23 -7.18 -13.49
C SER A 168 12.36 -6.60 -12.08
N ILE A 169 11.87 -5.37 -11.85
CA ILE A 169 11.86 -4.76 -10.51
C ILE A 169 11.01 -5.62 -9.56
N ILE A 170 9.81 -6.01 -9.97
CA ILE A 170 8.93 -6.86 -9.15
C ILE A 170 9.55 -8.22 -8.88
N ALA A 171 10.26 -8.83 -9.83
CA ALA A 171 11.00 -10.07 -9.61
C ALA A 171 12.07 -9.91 -8.52
N ILE A 172 12.87 -8.83 -8.56
CA ILE A 172 13.88 -8.54 -7.53
C ILE A 172 13.20 -8.30 -6.17
N LEU A 173 12.16 -7.48 -6.13
CA LEU A 173 11.42 -7.20 -4.89
C LEU A 173 10.75 -8.45 -4.32
N THR A 174 10.37 -9.42 -5.16
CA THR A 174 9.85 -10.71 -4.71
C THR A 174 10.89 -11.51 -3.91
N LEU A 175 12.20 -11.32 -4.16
CA LEU A 175 13.25 -11.91 -3.32
C LEU A 175 13.40 -11.18 -1.97
N VAL A 176 13.03 -9.90 -1.89
CA VAL A 176 12.97 -9.14 -0.62
C VAL A 176 11.73 -9.55 0.18
N HIS A 177 10.59 -9.73 -0.48
CA HIS A 177 9.37 -10.21 0.12
C HIS A 177 8.55 -11.03 -0.90
N GLU A 178 8.37 -12.32 -0.62
CA GLU A 178 7.85 -13.34 -1.53
C GLU A 178 6.45 -13.06 -2.11
N ALA A 179 5.60 -12.34 -1.36
CA ALA A 179 4.26 -12.01 -1.82
C ALA A 179 4.18 -10.85 -2.83
N ILE A 180 5.23 -10.04 -3.00
CA ILE A 180 5.17 -8.80 -3.82
C ILE A 180 4.75 -9.10 -5.26
N GLY A 181 5.34 -10.13 -5.88
CA GLY A 181 5.00 -10.52 -7.26
C GLY A 181 3.54 -10.90 -7.47
N LEU A 182 2.88 -11.40 -6.43
CA LEU A 182 1.48 -11.80 -6.46
C LEU A 182 0.53 -10.63 -6.11
N GLN A 183 0.94 -9.79 -5.15
CA GLN A 183 0.16 -8.68 -4.62
C GLN A 183 -0.17 -7.61 -5.67
N PHE A 184 0.80 -7.23 -6.51
CA PHE A 184 0.65 -6.11 -7.45
C PHE A 184 0.35 -6.56 -8.89
N ALA A 185 0.13 -7.86 -9.10
CA ALA A 185 -0.15 -8.43 -10.42
C ALA A 185 -1.45 -7.88 -11.02
N LEU A 186 -2.50 -7.73 -10.20
CA LEU A 186 -3.78 -7.17 -10.62
C LEU A 186 -3.60 -5.72 -11.10
N GLY A 187 -2.92 -4.88 -10.31
CA GLY A 187 -2.64 -3.50 -10.67
C GLY A 187 -1.85 -3.38 -11.96
N ALA A 188 -0.84 -4.23 -12.18
CA ALA A 188 -0.07 -4.25 -13.43
C ALA A 188 -0.93 -4.60 -14.64
N VAL A 189 -1.81 -5.62 -14.52
CA VAL A 189 -2.78 -5.97 -15.56
C VAL A 189 -3.70 -4.79 -15.86
N LEU A 190 -4.28 -4.17 -14.83
CA LEU A 190 -5.19 -3.04 -14.97
C LEU A 190 -4.49 -1.85 -15.64
N ALA A 191 -3.27 -1.52 -15.22
CA ALA A 191 -2.47 -0.45 -15.82
C ALA A 191 -2.25 -0.70 -17.32
N ILE A 192 -1.87 -1.92 -17.70
CA ILE A 192 -1.60 -2.28 -19.09
C ILE A 192 -2.87 -2.25 -19.96
N VAL A 193 -3.99 -2.73 -19.43
CA VAL A 193 -5.25 -2.76 -20.16
C VAL A 193 -5.82 -1.35 -20.35
N VAL A 194 -5.78 -0.51 -19.29
CA VAL A 194 -6.48 0.78 -19.26
C VAL A 194 -5.60 1.95 -19.71
N LEU A 195 -4.29 1.90 -19.45
CA LEU A 195 -3.37 3.02 -19.71
C LEU A 195 -2.38 2.72 -20.84
N GLY A 196 -2.27 1.45 -21.25
CA GLY A 196 -1.31 0.96 -22.25
C GLY A 196 -1.75 1.09 -23.71
N ASP A 197 -2.35 2.22 -24.10
CA ASP A 197 -2.91 2.44 -25.46
C ASP A 197 -1.91 2.09 -26.58
N LYS A 198 -0.62 2.41 -26.36
CA LYS A 198 0.46 2.19 -27.35
C LYS A 198 0.84 0.72 -27.57
N LEU A 199 0.42 -0.19 -26.69
CA LEU A 199 0.73 -1.62 -26.85
C LEU A 199 -0.09 -2.23 -27.99
N GLY A 200 -1.35 -1.80 -28.19
CA GLY A 200 -2.25 -2.36 -29.19
C GLY A 200 -2.29 -3.90 -29.11
N ALA A 201 -2.02 -4.58 -30.23
CA ALA A 201 -1.96 -6.04 -30.30
C ALA A 201 -0.91 -6.69 -29.39
N ALA A 202 0.13 -5.95 -28.96
CA ALA A 202 1.17 -6.45 -28.06
C ALA A 202 0.77 -6.42 -26.57
N ARG A 203 -0.47 -6.03 -26.23
CA ARG A 203 -0.94 -5.93 -24.84
C ARG A 203 -0.74 -7.22 -24.04
N ARG A 204 -1.02 -8.38 -24.64
CA ARG A 204 -0.80 -9.69 -23.99
C ARG A 204 0.66 -9.91 -23.63
N ARG A 205 1.59 -9.56 -24.53
CA ARG A 205 3.03 -9.63 -24.26
C ARG A 205 3.43 -8.66 -23.16
N GLY A 206 2.88 -7.44 -23.15
CA GLY A 206 3.07 -6.49 -22.07
C GLY A 206 2.68 -7.06 -20.70
N VAL A 207 1.50 -7.67 -20.60
CA VAL A 207 1.04 -8.33 -19.35
C VAL A 207 2.00 -9.42 -18.92
N LEU A 208 2.41 -10.30 -19.84
CA LEU A 208 3.36 -11.37 -19.53
C LEU A 208 4.71 -10.82 -19.05
N LEU A 209 5.26 -9.81 -19.72
CA LEU A 209 6.53 -9.18 -19.32
C LEU A 209 6.46 -8.51 -17.95
N ALA A 210 5.30 -7.93 -17.59
CA ALA A 210 5.11 -7.25 -16.33
C ALA A 210 4.84 -8.19 -15.15
N VAL A 211 4.14 -9.31 -15.38
CA VAL A 211 3.62 -10.16 -14.29
C VAL A 211 4.41 -11.47 -14.16
N ALA A 212 4.79 -12.11 -15.27
CA ALA A 212 5.41 -13.44 -15.23
C ALA A 212 6.73 -13.47 -14.44
N PRO A 213 7.64 -12.47 -14.52
CA PRO A 213 8.87 -12.49 -13.74
C PRO A 213 8.61 -12.59 -12.23
N GLY A 214 7.66 -11.80 -11.70
CA GLY A 214 7.26 -11.83 -10.29
C GLY A 214 6.67 -13.18 -9.86
N ILE A 215 5.78 -13.75 -10.70
CA ILE A 215 5.20 -15.08 -10.44
C ILE A 215 6.31 -16.15 -10.41
N VAL A 216 7.18 -16.16 -11.42
CA VAL A 216 8.26 -17.14 -11.52
C VAL A 216 9.17 -17.04 -10.31
N THR A 217 9.56 -15.83 -9.89
CA THR A 217 10.36 -15.66 -8.67
C THR A 217 9.62 -16.16 -7.43
N ALA A 218 8.33 -15.85 -7.27
CA ALA A 218 7.54 -16.32 -6.12
C ALA A 218 7.46 -17.86 -6.08
N LEU A 219 7.29 -18.50 -7.25
CA LEU A 219 7.30 -19.96 -7.38
C LEU A 219 8.68 -20.54 -7.08
N VAL A 220 9.76 -19.89 -7.51
CA VAL A 220 11.14 -20.31 -7.20
C VAL A 220 11.40 -20.22 -5.70
N VAL A 221 11.02 -19.12 -5.05
CA VAL A 221 11.13 -18.97 -3.58
C VAL A 221 10.31 -20.03 -2.86
N ALA A 222 9.08 -20.28 -3.31
CA ALA A 222 8.20 -21.28 -2.68
C ALA A 222 8.67 -22.73 -2.90
N GLY A 223 9.28 -23.04 -4.04
CA GLY A 223 9.70 -24.40 -4.40
C GLY A 223 11.13 -24.76 -4.01
N PHE A 224 12.03 -23.78 -3.98
CA PHE A 224 13.46 -23.99 -3.69
C PHE A 224 13.95 -23.30 -2.42
N GLY A 225 13.10 -22.50 -1.77
CA GLY A 225 13.43 -21.91 -0.47
C GLY A 225 13.65 -23.01 0.56
N ARG A 226 14.75 -22.91 1.31
CA ARG A 226 15.03 -23.82 2.41
C ARG A 226 13.99 -23.63 3.51
N HIS A 227 13.55 -24.77 4.03
CA HIS A 227 12.74 -24.93 5.22
C HIS A 227 13.52 -25.89 6.10
N ASP A 228 13.70 -25.62 7.41
CA ASP A 228 14.65 -26.27 8.35
C ASP A 228 15.82 -25.40 8.83
N VAL A 229 15.76 -24.09 8.59
CA VAL A 229 16.84 -23.16 8.92
C VAL A 229 16.52 -22.24 10.09
N ALA A 230 15.34 -22.35 10.73
CA ALA A 230 14.96 -21.44 11.79
C ALA A 230 15.95 -21.40 12.99
N PRO A 231 16.50 -22.53 13.48
CA PRO A 231 17.50 -22.48 14.57
C PRO A 231 18.78 -21.72 14.18
N GLN A 232 19.26 -21.94 12.95
CA GLN A 232 20.46 -21.28 12.42
C GLN A 232 20.19 -19.78 12.22
N LEU A 233 19.04 -19.43 11.65
CA LEU A 233 18.62 -18.04 11.47
C LEU A 233 18.49 -17.33 12.82
N CYS A 234 17.86 -17.97 13.81
CA CYS A 234 17.76 -17.43 15.16
C CYS A 234 19.13 -17.09 15.74
N SER A 235 20.13 -17.97 15.57
CA SER A 235 21.49 -17.72 16.06
C SER A 235 22.19 -16.50 15.44
N ALA A 236 21.73 -16.04 14.27
CA ALA A 236 22.25 -14.87 13.58
C ALA A 236 21.49 -13.58 13.90
N VAL A 237 20.34 -13.66 14.58
CA VAL A 237 19.57 -12.47 14.98
C VAL A 237 20.33 -11.75 16.10
N PRO A 238 20.60 -10.44 16.00
CA PRO A 238 21.31 -9.72 17.06
C PRO A 238 20.40 -9.41 18.26
N HIS A 239 20.96 -9.46 19.46
CA HIS A 239 20.29 -8.99 20.68
C HIS A 239 20.23 -7.46 20.73
N HIS A 240 19.09 -6.93 21.18
CA HIS A 240 18.90 -5.50 21.42
C HIS A 240 17.58 -5.27 22.14
N THR A 241 17.59 -4.49 23.22
CA THR A 241 16.37 -4.11 23.92
C THR A 241 15.60 -3.08 23.11
N MET A 242 14.34 -3.37 22.77
CA MET A 242 13.48 -2.49 21.96
C MET A 242 12.10 -2.29 22.59
N PRO A 243 11.47 -1.11 22.37
CA PRO A 243 10.07 -0.91 22.71
C PRO A 243 9.19 -1.93 22.00
N ASN A 244 8.23 -2.51 22.73
CA ASN A 244 7.26 -3.44 22.19
C ASN A 244 5.83 -2.98 22.53
N PRO A 245 5.27 -2.03 21.75
CA PRO A 245 3.88 -1.61 21.93
C PRO A 245 2.88 -2.75 21.71
N LEU A 246 3.22 -3.77 20.92
CA LEU A 246 2.33 -4.90 20.64
C LEU A 246 2.06 -5.77 21.87
N ALA A 247 3.02 -5.84 22.80
CA ALA A 247 2.82 -6.52 24.09
C ALA A 247 1.93 -5.73 25.05
N ALA A 248 1.92 -4.39 24.95
CA ALA A 248 1.19 -3.53 25.86
C ALA A 248 -0.22 -3.15 25.36
N ILE A 249 -0.38 -2.96 24.05
CA ILE A 249 -1.61 -2.44 23.45
C ILE A 249 -2.47 -3.59 22.94
N THR A 250 -3.42 -4.03 23.77
CA THR A 250 -4.35 -5.13 23.46
C THR A 250 -5.78 -4.66 23.21
N SER A 251 -6.07 -3.38 23.51
CA SER A 251 -7.38 -2.74 23.43
C SER A 251 -7.27 -1.21 23.38
N LEU A 252 -8.36 -0.51 23.04
CA LEU A 252 -8.41 0.97 23.07
C LEU A 252 -8.08 1.58 24.46
N PRO A 253 -8.59 1.03 25.58
CA PRO A 253 -8.18 1.49 26.91
C PRO A 253 -6.68 1.38 27.16
N THR A 254 -6.06 0.25 26.79
CA THR A 254 -4.61 0.06 26.94
C THR A 254 -3.79 0.95 26.00
N LEU A 255 -4.32 1.28 24.81
CA LEU A 255 -3.72 2.28 23.93
C LEU A 255 -3.68 3.65 24.63
N ALA A 256 -4.81 4.09 25.21
CA ALA A 256 -4.85 5.36 25.94
C ALA A 256 -3.84 5.37 27.10
N GLN A 257 -3.79 4.29 27.90
CA GLN A 257 -2.81 4.16 28.98
C GLN A 257 -1.37 4.20 28.48
N TYR A 258 -1.07 3.54 27.36
CA TYR A 258 0.25 3.55 26.74
C TYR A 258 0.64 4.97 26.28
N VAL A 259 -0.28 5.67 25.61
CA VAL A 259 -0.08 7.05 25.11
C VAL A 259 0.17 8.03 26.26
N PHE A 260 -0.51 7.87 27.40
CA PHE A 260 -0.29 8.68 28.59
C PHE A 260 0.86 8.19 29.49
N GLY A 261 1.70 7.27 28.99
CA GLY A 261 2.95 6.87 29.63
C GLY A 261 2.81 5.90 30.81
N ALA A 262 1.64 5.30 31.01
CA ALA A 262 1.41 4.42 32.17
C ALA A 262 2.08 3.04 32.04
N HIS A 263 2.33 2.55 30.82
CA HIS A 263 2.91 1.23 30.57
C HIS A 263 3.83 1.28 29.34
N GLN A 264 5.15 1.17 29.52
CA GLN A 264 6.08 0.90 28.43
C GLN A 264 6.62 -0.52 28.56
N SER A 265 6.36 -1.35 27.54
CA SER A 265 6.92 -2.70 27.47
C SER A 265 8.19 -2.65 26.63
N GLN A 266 9.25 -3.27 27.14
CA GLN A 266 10.49 -3.52 26.41
C GLN A 266 10.64 -5.02 26.22
N THR A 267 11.25 -5.43 25.11
CA THR A 267 11.57 -6.84 24.85
C THR A 267 12.95 -6.93 24.23
N ASP A 268 13.63 -8.05 24.43
CA ASP A 268 14.83 -8.32 23.65
C ASP A 268 14.44 -8.74 22.23
N TYR A 269 15.01 -8.07 21.24
CA TYR A 269 14.67 -8.27 19.83
C TYR A 269 14.96 -9.70 19.38
N HIS A 270 16.11 -10.26 19.76
CA HIS A 270 16.46 -11.64 19.41
C HIS A 270 15.44 -12.61 20.00
N ASP A 271 15.16 -12.53 21.29
CA ASP A 271 14.20 -13.41 21.95
C ASP A 271 12.80 -13.32 21.31
N TRP A 272 12.33 -12.10 21.02
CA TRP A 272 11.02 -11.88 20.42
C TRP A 272 10.96 -12.42 18.99
N VAL A 273 11.96 -12.15 18.15
CA VAL A 273 12.02 -12.62 16.76
C VAL A 273 12.18 -14.13 16.69
N CYS A 274 13.06 -14.72 17.51
CA CYS A 274 13.24 -16.16 17.59
C CYS A 274 11.99 -16.90 18.06
N ARG A 275 11.18 -16.29 18.93
CA ARG A 275 9.91 -16.88 19.39
C ARG A 275 8.78 -16.72 18.38
N ASN A 276 8.63 -15.53 17.79
CA ASN A 276 7.42 -15.16 17.05
C ASN A 276 7.57 -15.24 15.52
N ILE A 277 8.79 -15.09 15.00
CA ILE A 277 9.04 -14.94 13.56
C ILE A 277 9.85 -16.10 13.00
N MET A 278 10.95 -16.49 13.63
CA MET A 278 11.83 -17.54 13.12
C MET A 278 11.11 -18.88 12.86
N PRO A 279 10.16 -19.36 13.70
CA PRO A 279 9.47 -20.62 13.43
C PRO A 279 8.71 -20.63 12.09
N ILE A 280 8.34 -19.45 11.57
CA ILE A 280 7.64 -19.32 10.27
C ILE A 280 8.52 -19.75 9.09
N TYR A 281 9.84 -19.79 9.27
CA TYR A 281 10.79 -20.20 8.24
C TYR A 281 10.90 -21.73 8.09
N ASP A 282 10.45 -22.49 9.09
CA ASP A 282 10.34 -23.96 8.99
C ASP A 282 8.98 -24.41 8.46
N TYR A 283 7.99 -23.51 8.41
CA TYR A 283 6.65 -23.83 7.95
C TYR A 283 6.58 -23.98 6.43
N GLY A 284 5.99 -25.09 5.99
CA GLY A 284 5.58 -25.27 4.61
C GLY A 284 4.28 -24.51 4.29
N VAL A 285 3.83 -24.61 3.03
CA VAL A 285 2.57 -23.99 2.58
C VAL A 285 1.36 -24.50 3.37
N VAL A 286 1.33 -25.79 3.70
CA VAL A 286 0.22 -26.40 4.45
C VAL A 286 0.14 -25.87 5.88
N ASP A 287 1.29 -25.68 6.54
CA ASP A 287 1.34 -25.12 7.88
C ASP A 287 0.90 -23.66 7.88
N ALA A 288 1.30 -22.88 6.88
CA ALA A 288 0.83 -21.51 6.69
C ALA A 288 -0.70 -21.44 6.55
N ILE A 289 -1.30 -22.34 5.75
CA ILE A 289 -2.75 -22.44 5.61
C ILE A 289 -3.42 -22.79 6.95
N ARG A 290 -2.83 -23.72 7.71
CA ARG A 290 -3.34 -24.10 9.04
C ARG A 290 -3.31 -22.92 10.01
N ILE A 291 -2.25 -22.11 9.98
CA ILE A 291 -2.15 -20.88 10.80
C ILE A 291 -3.24 -19.88 10.44
N VAL A 292 -3.52 -19.68 9.16
CA VAL A 292 -4.64 -18.84 8.72
C VAL A 292 -5.97 -19.43 9.23
N GLY A 293 -6.16 -20.74 9.13
CA GLY A 293 -7.34 -21.43 9.66
C GLY A 293 -7.53 -21.23 11.17
N ASN A 294 -6.44 -21.19 11.94
CA ASN A 294 -6.46 -21.01 13.40
C ASN A 294 -6.91 -19.62 13.85
N VAL A 295 -6.87 -18.60 12.98
CA VAL A 295 -7.48 -17.29 13.25
C VAL A 295 -9.00 -17.40 13.40
N GLY A 296 -9.60 -18.41 12.79
CA GLY A 296 -11.01 -18.72 12.88
C GLY A 296 -11.87 -17.90 11.90
N LEU A 297 -13.03 -18.48 11.55
CA LEU A 297 -13.94 -17.94 10.54
C LEU A 297 -14.41 -16.52 10.86
N VAL A 298 -14.66 -16.22 12.15
CA VAL A 298 -15.17 -14.91 12.58
C VAL A 298 -14.14 -13.81 12.32
N GLY A 299 -12.88 -14.03 12.73
CA GLY A 299 -11.80 -13.05 12.55
C GLY A 299 -11.50 -12.78 11.07
N LEU A 300 -11.42 -13.84 10.26
CA LEU A 300 -11.21 -13.73 8.82
C LEU A 300 -12.38 -13.02 8.13
N THR A 301 -13.62 -13.35 8.49
CA THR A 301 -14.82 -12.72 7.92
C THR A 301 -14.89 -11.23 8.27
N ALA A 302 -14.63 -10.86 9.53
CA ALA A 302 -14.60 -9.46 9.94
C ALA A 302 -13.53 -8.67 9.18
N SER A 303 -12.33 -9.25 9.01
CA SER A 303 -11.23 -8.65 8.24
C SER A 303 -11.60 -8.49 6.76
N LEU A 304 -12.24 -9.50 6.17
CA LEU A 304 -12.73 -9.45 4.79
C LEU A 304 -13.76 -8.34 4.59
N VAL A 305 -14.77 -8.28 5.46
CA VAL A 305 -15.85 -7.29 5.38
C VAL A 305 -15.28 -5.88 5.55
N PHE A 306 -14.42 -5.66 6.54
CA PHE A 306 -13.82 -4.36 6.76
C PHE A 306 -12.97 -3.91 5.57
N GLY A 307 -12.11 -4.79 5.04
CA GLY A 307 -11.32 -4.51 3.85
C GLY A 307 -12.17 -4.25 2.60
N ALA A 308 -13.28 -4.97 2.44
CA ALA A 308 -14.19 -4.80 1.31
C ALA A 308 -14.95 -3.46 1.39
N LEU A 309 -15.33 -3.04 2.60
CA LEU A 309 -15.90 -1.72 2.85
C LEU A 309 -14.87 -0.62 2.57
N ALA A 310 -13.62 -0.78 2.99
CA ALA A 310 -12.55 0.16 2.69
C ALA A 310 -12.30 0.27 1.17
N PHE A 311 -12.27 -0.87 0.46
CA PHE A 311 -12.18 -0.90 -1.01
C PHE A 311 -13.35 -0.17 -1.67
N ALA A 312 -14.58 -0.52 -1.29
CA ALA A 312 -15.79 0.08 -1.86
C ALA A 312 -15.86 1.58 -1.58
N GLY A 313 -15.57 2.01 -0.35
CA GLY A 313 -15.50 3.41 0.04
C GLY A 313 -14.44 4.18 -0.73
N THR A 314 -13.27 3.58 -0.96
CA THR A 314 -12.20 4.16 -1.79
C THR A 314 -12.67 4.39 -3.22
N MET A 315 -13.22 3.37 -3.86
CA MET A 315 -13.67 3.47 -5.26
C MET A 315 -14.87 4.41 -5.41
N TYR A 316 -15.81 4.38 -4.47
CA TYR A 316 -16.95 5.29 -4.42
C TYR A 316 -16.48 6.74 -4.24
N GLY A 317 -15.59 6.99 -3.28
CA GLY A 317 -15.07 8.33 -3.01
C GLY A 317 -14.28 8.89 -4.19
N MET A 318 -13.36 8.11 -4.75
CA MET A 318 -12.54 8.53 -5.89
C MET A 318 -13.39 8.77 -7.15
N SER A 319 -14.35 7.90 -7.45
CA SER A 319 -15.25 8.12 -8.60
C SER A 319 -16.19 9.30 -8.39
N GLY A 320 -16.76 9.45 -7.18
CA GLY A 320 -17.66 10.55 -6.85
C GLY A 320 -16.97 11.92 -6.91
N VAL A 321 -15.78 12.03 -6.32
CA VAL A 321 -15.01 13.29 -6.27
C VAL A 321 -14.37 13.64 -7.61
N SER A 322 -13.83 12.65 -8.34
CA SER A 322 -13.35 12.89 -9.71
C SER A 322 -14.47 13.18 -10.71
N GLY A 323 -15.70 12.72 -10.43
CA GLY A 323 -16.82 12.75 -11.37
C GLY A 323 -16.72 11.71 -12.49
N VAL A 324 -15.68 10.88 -12.50
CA VAL A 324 -15.48 9.81 -13.47
C VAL A 324 -16.20 8.56 -12.96
N PRO A 325 -17.19 8.01 -13.68
CA PRO A 325 -17.93 6.86 -13.16
C PRO A 325 -17.10 5.58 -13.30
N VAL A 326 -17.15 4.71 -12.28
CA VAL A 326 -16.43 3.41 -12.28
C VAL A 326 -16.80 2.56 -13.51
N ARG A 327 -18.04 2.64 -13.99
CA ARG A 327 -18.47 1.95 -15.22
C ARG A 327 -17.58 2.27 -16.42
N ALA A 328 -17.15 3.53 -16.58
CA ALA A 328 -16.30 3.92 -17.70
C ALA A 328 -14.91 3.29 -17.62
N PHE A 329 -14.42 3.02 -16.40
CA PHE A 329 -13.19 2.26 -16.17
C PHE A 329 -13.40 0.78 -16.49
N VAL A 330 -14.48 0.16 -16.00
CA VAL A 330 -14.83 -1.24 -16.27
C VAL A 330 -15.06 -1.48 -17.77
N ASP A 331 -15.62 -0.51 -18.48
CA ASP A 331 -15.83 -0.60 -19.92
C ASP A 331 -14.50 -0.71 -20.70
N GLN A 332 -13.40 -0.14 -20.19
CA GLN A 332 -12.06 -0.34 -20.76
C GLN A 332 -11.53 -1.77 -20.57
N LEU A 333 -12.05 -2.48 -19.58
CA LEU A 333 -11.66 -3.87 -19.28
C LEU A 333 -12.41 -4.89 -20.15
N ARG A 334 -13.48 -4.47 -20.85
CA ARG A 334 -14.24 -5.34 -21.75
C ARG A 334 -13.31 -5.93 -22.81
N GLY A 335 -13.36 -7.25 -22.98
CA GLY A 335 -12.46 -8.00 -23.86
C GLY A 335 -11.10 -8.39 -23.24
N SER A 336 -10.78 -7.94 -22.03
CA SER A 336 -9.59 -8.33 -21.27
C SER A 336 -9.90 -8.95 -19.90
N MET A 337 -11.17 -9.28 -19.63
CA MET A 337 -11.63 -9.79 -18.33
C MET A 337 -10.94 -11.09 -17.90
N ALA A 338 -10.52 -11.95 -18.83
CA ALA A 338 -9.75 -13.14 -18.52
C ALA A 338 -8.39 -12.80 -17.88
N TRP A 339 -7.71 -11.75 -18.36
CA TRP A 339 -6.46 -11.27 -17.76
C TRP A 339 -6.69 -10.64 -16.39
N VAL A 340 -7.78 -9.87 -16.24
CA VAL A 340 -8.15 -9.27 -14.96
C VAL A 340 -8.46 -10.35 -13.92
N ALA A 341 -9.22 -11.39 -14.31
CA ALA A 341 -9.52 -12.54 -13.47
C ALA A 341 -8.25 -13.30 -13.10
N ALA A 342 -7.34 -13.54 -14.05
CA ALA A 342 -6.04 -14.16 -13.76
C ALA A 342 -5.21 -13.32 -12.78
N GLY A 343 -5.13 -11.99 -12.98
CA GLY A 343 -4.46 -11.07 -12.05
C GLY A 343 -5.06 -11.12 -10.64
N LEU A 344 -6.38 -11.17 -10.54
CA LEU A 344 -7.09 -11.30 -9.26
C LEU A 344 -6.82 -12.67 -8.61
N LEU A 345 -6.82 -13.77 -9.38
CA LEU A 345 -6.57 -15.11 -8.84
C LEU A 345 -5.16 -15.26 -8.27
N LEU A 346 -4.19 -14.48 -8.76
CA LEU A 346 -2.82 -14.50 -8.24
C LEU A 346 -2.71 -14.00 -6.79
N ILE A 347 -3.70 -13.26 -6.28
CA ILE A 347 -3.70 -12.86 -4.87
C ILE A 347 -4.20 -13.96 -3.93
N VAL A 348 -4.90 -14.98 -4.45
CA VAL A 348 -5.49 -16.04 -3.63
C VAL A 348 -4.46 -16.76 -2.75
N PRO A 349 -3.26 -17.15 -3.26
CA PRO A 349 -2.24 -17.75 -2.41
C PRO A 349 -1.84 -16.87 -1.21
N VAL A 350 -1.85 -15.55 -1.37
CA VAL A 350 -1.53 -14.59 -0.30
C VAL A 350 -2.60 -14.61 0.80
N PHE A 351 -3.88 -14.71 0.43
CA PHE A 351 -4.98 -14.89 1.39
C PHE A 351 -4.94 -16.24 2.10
N LEU A 352 -4.58 -17.30 1.37
CA LEU A 352 -4.50 -18.65 1.92
C LEU A 352 -3.34 -18.82 2.91
N THR A 353 -2.24 -18.10 2.71
CA THR A 353 -1.00 -18.27 3.51
C THR A 353 -0.74 -17.13 4.49
N GLY A 354 -1.52 -16.04 4.45
CA GLY A 354 -1.37 -14.89 5.33
C GLY A 354 -2.69 -14.43 5.95
N PHE A 355 -2.70 -14.25 7.27
CA PHE A 355 -3.91 -13.90 8.04
C PHE A 355 -4.32 -12.42 7.98
N ASP A 356 -3.51 -11.56 7.36
CA ASP A 356 -3.72 -10.10 7.31
C ASP A 356 -4.68 -9.70 6.18
N TRP A 357 -5.89 -10.27 6.18
CA TRP A 357 -6.86 -10.14 5.08
C TRP A 357 -7.32 -8.71 4.83
N THR A 358 -7.41 -7.88 5.87
CA THR A 358 -7.71 -6.46 5.69
C THR A 358 -6.62 -5.78 4.88
N ARG A 359 -5.35 -6.01 5.21
CA ARG A 359 -4.23 -5.44 4.44
C ARG A 359 -4.27 -5.91 3.00
N TRP A 360 -4.53 -7.19 2.75
CA TRP A 360 -4.61 -7.71 1.39
C TRP A 360 -5.68 -6.99 0.56
N LEU A 361 -6.83 -6.68 1.14
CA LEU A 361 -7.85 -5.88 0.48
C LEU A 361 -7.48 -4.40 0.32
N ILE A 362 -6.69 -3.83 1.24
CA ILE A 362 -6.13 -2.47 1.07
C ILE A 362 -5.13 -2.44 -0.09
N ILE A 363 -4.32 -3.48 -0.28
CA ILE A 363 -3.42 -3.61 -1.43
C ILE A 363 -4.23 -3.76 -2.73
N VAL A 364 -5.31 -4.56 -2.74
CA VAL A 364 -6.24 -4.63 -3.89
C VAL A 364 -6.87 -3.25 -4.15
N ALA A 365 -7.24 -2.52 -3.10
CA ALA A 365 -7.75 -1.16 -3.24
C ALA A 365 -6.71 -0.22 -3.85
N PHE A 366 -5.45 -0.33 -3.44
CA PHE A 366 -4.33 0.40 -4.04
C PHE A 366 -4.19 0.08 -5.54
N ASP A 367 -4.11 -1.20 -5.90
CA ASP A 367 -3.96 -1.68 -7.27
C ASP A 367 -5.02 -1.08 -8.21
N VAL A 368 -6.28 -1.11 -7.78
CA VAL A 368 -7.39 -0.59 -8.58
C VAL A 368 -7.42 0.94 -8.55
N ALA A 369 -7.32 1.55 -7.36
CA ALA A 369 -7.53 2.98 -7.18
C ALA A 369 -6.42 3.82 -7.81
N ILE A 370 -5.16 3.39 -7.78
CA ILE A 370 -4.07 4.13 -8.44
C ILE A 370 -4.26 4.15 -9.94
N VAL A 371 -4.54 2.99 -10.56
CA VAL A 371 -4.80 2.91 -12.00
C VAL A 371 -6.05 3.71 -12.37
N PHE A 372 -7.12 3.61 -11.58
CA PHE A 372 -8.33 4.41 -11.75
C PHE A 372 -8.04 5.91 -11.64
N THR A 373 -7.20 6.34 -10.71
CA THR A 373 -6.86 7.75 -10.50
C THR A 373 -6.10 8.32 -11.70
N VAL A 374 -5.11 7.59 -12.21
CA VAL A 374 -4.37 8.00 -13.42
C VAL A 374 -5.29 7.99 -14.65
N PHE A 375 -6.18 7.01 -14.76
CA PHE A 375 -7.23 6.98 -15.78
C PHE A 375 -8.11 8.23 -15.69
N ALA A 376 -8.68 8.50 -14.51
CA ALA A 376 -9.57 9.63 -14.25
C ALA A 376 -8.89 10.99 -14.49
N ALA A 377 -7.59 11.12 -14.20
CA ALA A 377 -6.84 12.34 -14.47
C ALA A 377 -6.78 12.71 -15.97
N ARG A 378 -6.99 11.74 -16.87
CA ARG A 378 -7.00 11.92 -18.33
C ARG A 378 -8.41 12.09 -18.91
N ARG A 379 -9.45 12.02 -18.08
CA ARG A 379 -10.86 12.07 -18.49
C ARG A 379 -11.39 13.51 -18.43
N PRO A 380 -12.15 13.99 -19.43
CA PRO A 380 -12.68 15.35 -19.43
C PRO A 380 -13.63 15.63 -18.24
N GLU A 381 -14.25 14.59 -17.68
CA GLU A 381 -15.14 14.68 -16.53
C GLU A 381 -14.44 15.31 -15.31
N ILE A 382 -13.14 15.07 -15.11
CA ILE A 382 -12.40 15.64 -13.98
C ILE A 382 -12.16 17.15 -14.14
N ASP A 383 -12.22 17.69 -15.37
CA ASP A 383 -11.98 19.11 -15.65
C ASP A 383 -13.24 19.98 -15.42
N GLN A 384 -14.39 19.35 -15.15
CA GLN A 384 -15.65 20.04 -14.88
C GLN A 384 -15.71 20.59 -13.44
N PRO A 385 -16.46 21.68 -13.20
CA PRO A 385 -16.65 22.22 -11.85
C PRO A 385 -17.38 21.20 -10.94
N PRO A 386 -17.02 21.12 -9.65
CA PRO A 386 -17.70 20.24 -8.71
C PRO A 386 -19.12 20.74 -8.43
N THR A 387 -20.05 19.79 -8.32
CA THR A 387 -21.40 20.06 -7.78
C THR A 387 -21.33 20.21 -6.26
N SER A 388 -22.35 20.84 -5.66
CA SER A 388 -22.43 20.96 -4.19
C SER A 388 -22.42 19.61 -3.48
N ASN A 389 -23.02 18.57 -4.08
CA ASN A 389 -23.02 17.22 -3.53
C ASN A 389 -21.62 16.60 -3.52
N GLN A 390 -20.82 16.85 -4.56
CA GLN A 390 -19.43 16.36 -4.62
C GLN A 390 -18.52 17.07 -3.61
N LEU A 391 -18.74 18.37 -3.38
CA LEU A 391 -18.01 19.10 -2.34
C LEU A 391 -18.36 18.55 -0.95
N ARG A 392 -19.64 18.30 -0.67
CA ARG A 392 -20.07 17.68 0.59
C ARG A 392 -19.49 16.28 0.75
N LEU A 393 -19.49 15.48 -0.31
CA LEU A 393 -18.87 14.15 -0.31
C LEU A 393 -17.37 14.25 0.00
N PHE A 394 -16.64 15.18 -0.63
CA PHE A 394 -15.23 15.40 -0.34
C PHE A 394 -14.98 15.75 1.13
N LEU A 395 -15.71 16.73 1.67
CA LEU A 395 -15.57 17.12 3.07
C LEU A 395 -15.92 15.97 4.04
N PHE A 396 -16.96 15.21 3.71
CA PHE A 396 -17.35 14.02 4.46
C PHE A 396 -16.23 12.95 4.44
N LEU A 397 -15.66 12.66 3.27
CA LEU A 397 -14.56 11.70 3.13
C LEU A 397 -13.32 12.16 3.90
N VAL A 398 -12.95 13.44 3.80
CA VAL A 398 -11.83 13.99 4.58
C VAL A 398 -12.07 13.78 6.07
N LEU A 399 -13.25 14.13 6.57
CA LEU A 399 -13.58 13.97 7.99
C LEU A 399 -13.52 12.50 8.43
N VAL A 400 -14.16 11.59 7.69
CA VAL A 400 -14.22 10.17 8.04
C VAL A 400 -12.82 9.53 8.00
N LEU A 401 -12.03 9.79 6.97
CA LEU A 401 -10.69 9.20 6.80
C LEU A 401 -9.66 9.75 7.80
N VAL A 402 -9.82 11.01 8.22
CA VAL A 402 -9.01 11.59 9.31
C VAL A 402 -9.32 10.97 10.66
N LEU A 403 -10.60 10.68 10.93
CA LEU A 403 -11.05 10.09 12.20
C LEU A 403 -10.78 8.59 12.31
N ILE A 404 -10.72 7.89 11.18
CA ILE A 404 -10.51 6.43 11.12
C ILE A 404 -9.25 6.16 10.28
N PRO A 405 -8.05 6.39 10.83
CA PRO A 405 -6.81 6.10 10.13
C PRO A 405 -6.64 4.59 9.96
N ILE A 406 -6.91 4.09 8.76
CA ILE A 406 -6.69 2.69 8.42
C ILE A 406 -5.19 2.53 8.09
N GLY A 407 -4.36 2.23 9.08
CA GLY A 407 -2.89 2.16 8.91
C GLY A 407 -2.24 0.95 9.58
N THR A 408 -2.63 0.66 10.82
CA THR A 408 -2.42 -0.63 11.48
C THR A 408 -3.78 -1.32 11.56
N VAL A 409 -4.05 -2.27 10.66
CA VAL A 409 -5.17 -3.18 10.92
C VAL A 409 -4.57 -4.46 11.49
N PRO A 410 -4.54 -4.64 12.83
CA PRO A 410 -4.39 -5.99 13.34
C PRO A 410 -5.55 -6.79 12.73
N GLY A 411 -5.22 -7.87 12.00
CA GLY A 411 -6.24 -8.80 11.52
C GLY A 411 -7.14 -9.15 12.70
N PHE A 412 -8.46 -9.04 12.52
CA PHE A 412 -9.38 -9.37 13.60
C PHE A 412 -9.13 -10.82 14.01
N GLY A 413 -8.77 -11.05 15.28
CA GLY A 413 -8.49 -12.40 15.81
C GLY A 413 -7.11 -12.98 15.46
N GLY A 414 -6.16 -12.19 14.93
CA GLY A 414 -4.80 -12.66 14.69
C GLY A 414 -4.09 -13.12 15.99
N PRO A 415 -3.08 -14.02 15.90
CA PRO A 415 -2.35 -14.48 17.08
C PRO A 415 -1.73 -13.28 17.80
N ARG A 416 -1.94 -13.20 19.12
CA ARG A 416 -1.30 -12.20 19.95
C ARG A 416 0.19 -12.54 20.03
N MET A 417 1.04 -11.73 19.44
CA MET A 417 2.50 -11.86 19.52
C MET A 417 2.96 -11.31 20.89
N ILE A 418 2.70 -12.08 21.95
CA ILE A 418 3.02 -11.76 23.35
C ILE A 418 4.42 -12.29 23.71
#